data_AF-A0A970I0L7-F1
#
_entry.id   AF-A0A970I0L7-F1
#
_cell.length_a   1.000
_cell.length_b   1.000
_cell.length_c   1.000
_cell.angle_alpha   90.00
_cell.angle_beta   90.00
_cell.angle_gamma   90.00
#
_symmetry.space_group_name_H-M   'P 1'
#
loop_
_entity.id
_entity.type
_entity.pdbx_description
1 polymer ?
#
loop_
_entity_poly.entity_id
_entity_poly.type
_entity_poly.pdbx_seq_one_letter_code
_entity_poly.pdbx_strand_id
1 'polypeptide(L)'
;MGFIFGHVIFILTLIIFGSYLILGIFSAIALRKYLRKNSYVNYNSLVLSPLSPKVSIIAPAFNESKTIIDNVRTLLSLYYNNFEIILVNDGSTDDTFEKVEKAFELEKVNYYFDYRLPCEKIKGVYKSGNPSFNRLTVIDKNNGGKADSLNAGINICKSSLFVSIDADSIIEA
;
A
#
# COMPACT_ATOMS: atom_id res chain seq x y z
N MET A 1 -7.76 -43.89 48.28
CA MET A 1 -6.94 -42.93 47.49
C MET A 1 -7.64 -42.44 46.21
N GLY A 2 -8.25 -43.30 45.38
CA GLY A 2 -8.87 -42.87 44.12
C GLY A 2 -10.06 -41.90 44.22
N PHE A 3 -10.87 -42.00 45.27
CA PHE A 3 -12.05 -41.13 45.47
C PHE A 3 -11.67 -39.66 45.74
N ILE A 4 -10.67 -39.43 46.61
CA ILE A 4 -10.15 -38.09 46.91
C ILE A 4 -9.49 -37.48 45.67
N PHE A 5 -8.73 -38.28 44.91
CA PHE A 5 -8.10 -37.85 43.66
C PHE A 5 -9.12 -37.42 42.60
N GLY A 6 -10.22 -38.15 42.44
CA GLY A 6 -11.31 -37.80 41.53
C GLY A 6 -11.97 -36.47 41.89
N HIS A 7 -12.23 -36.23 43.18
CA HIS A 7 -12.80 -34.95 43.64
C HIS A 7 -11.86 -33.76 43.41
N VAL A 8 -10.55 -33.94 43.61
CA VAL A 8 -9.56 -32.89 43.35
C VAL A 8 -9.53 -32.51 41.87
N ILE A 9 -9.51 -33.50 40.97
CA ILE A 9 -9.56 -33.26 39.51
C ILE A 9 -10.84 -32.53 39.14
N PHE A 10 -12.00 -32.99 39.65
CA PHE A 10 -13.28 -32.38 39.35
C PHE A 10 -13.34 -30.89 39.74
N ILE A 11 -12.86 -30.54 40.94
CA ILE A 11 -12.80 -29.15 41.41
C ILE A 11 -11.88 -28.31 40.53
N LEU A 12 -10.69 -28.83 40.19
CA LEU A 12 -9.73 -28.12 39.34
C LEU A 12 -10.29 -27.89 37.93
N THR A 13 -10.95 -28.88 37.34
CA THR A 13 -11.64 -28.76 36.06
C THR A 13 -12.74 -27.70 36.12
N LEU A 14 -13.52 -27.64 37.20
CA LEU A 14 -14.58 -26.65 37.38
C LEU A 14 -14.02 -25.22 37.51
N ILE A 15 -12.89 -25.05 38.18
CA ILE A 15 -12.18 -23.77 38.26
C ILE A 15 -11.67 -23.32 36.89
N ILE A 16 -11.07 -24.24 36.12
CA ILE A 16 -10.56 -23.95 34.77
C ILE A 16 -11.69 -23.57 33.81
N PHE A 17 -12.79 -24.32 33.79
CA PHE A 17 -13.95 -23.97 32.95
C PHE A 17 -14.58 -22.64 33.40
N GLY A 18 -14.65 -22.39 34.70
CA GLY A 18 -15.14 -21.12 35.25
C GLY A 18 -14.29 -19.93 34.80
N SER A 19 -12.96 -20.06 34.83
CA SER A 19 -12.06 -18.97 34.39
C SER A 19 -12.17 -18.71 32.88
N TYR A 20 -12.29 -19.75 32.06
CA TYR A 20 -12.53 -19.59 30.62
C TYR A 20 -13.87 -18.94 30.31
N LEU A 21 -14.93 -19.27 31.04
CA LEU A 21 -16.23 -18.62 30.88
C LEU A 21 -16.17 -17.13 31.22
N ILE A 22 -15.51 -16.77 32.31
CA ILE A 22 -15.32 -15.37 32.72
C ILE A 22 -14.54 -14.61 31.64
N LEU A 23 -13.45 -15.19 31.12
CA LEU A 23 -12.67 -14.58 30.03
C LEU A 23 -13.51 -14.42 28.76
N GLY A 24 -14.33 -15.40 28.41
CA GLY A 24 -15.26 -15.35 27.28
C GLY A 24 -16.28 -14.22 27.41
N ILE A 25 -16.83 -13.99 28.61
CA ILE A 25 -17.78 -12.90 28.88
C ILE A 25 -17.07 -11.55 28.74
N PHE A 26 -15.89 -11.37 29.34
CA PHE A 26 -15.12 -10.12 29.20
C PHE A 26 -14.76 -9.83 27.74
N SER A 27 -14.32 -10.85 27.00
CA SER A 27 -14.03 -10.73 25.56
C SER A 27 -15.27 -10.34 24.76
N ALA A 28 -16.42 -10.96 25.02
CA ALA A 28 -17.68 -10.63 24.34
C ALA A 28 -18.13 -9.20 24.62
N ILE A 29 -18.01 -8.71 25.86
CA ILE A 29 -18.34 -7.33 26.23
C ILE A 29 -17.38 -6.34 25.53
N ALA A 30 -16.08 -6.62 25.57
CA ALA A 30 -15.06 -5.79 24.92
C ALA A 30 -15.28 -5.71 23.41
N LEU A 31 -15.56 -6.84 22.76
CA LEU A 31 -15.85 -6.93 21.33
C LEU A 31 -17.12 -6.14 20.98
N ARG A 32 -18.22 -6.31 21.73
CA ARG A 32 -19.44 -5.53 21.51
C ARG A 32 -19.20 -4.03 21.64
N LYS A 33 -18.38 -3.61 22.61
CA LYS A 33 -18.01 -2.19 22.81
C LYS A 33 -17.16 -1.67 21.66
N TYR A 34 -16.18 -2.45 21.19
CA TYR A 34 -15.35 -2.14 20.03
C TYR A 34 -16.19 -1.96 18.75
N LEU A 35 -17.05 -2.94 18.45
CA LEU A 35 -17.92 -2.90 17.28
C LEU A 35 -18.92 -1.73 17.33
N ARG A 36 -19.50 -1.43 18.49
CA ARG A 36 -20.38 -0.27 18.66
C ARG A 36 -19.65 1.07 18.50
N LYS A 37 -18.42 1.18 18.98
CA LYS A 37 -17.63 2.41 18.85
C LYS A 37 -17.21 2.68 17.40
N ASN A 38 -16.91 1.63 16.62
CA ASN A 38 -16.54 1.76 15.21
C ASN A 38 -17.71 1.87 14.23
N SER A 39 -18.96 1.76 14.69
CA SER A 39 -20.15 1.78 13.81
C SER A 39 -20.55 3.17 13.31
N TYR A 40 -19.96 4.26 13.81
CA TYR A 40 -20.40 5.62 13.48
C TYR A 40 -19.80 6.18 12.19
N VAL A 41 -18.76 5.56 11.64
CA VAL A 41 -18.10 6.03 10.42
C VAL A 41 -18.08 4.90 9.41
N ASN A 42 -18.89 5.00 8.37
CA ASN A 42 -18.79 4.09 7.24
C ASN A 42 -17.54 4.47 6.43
N TYR A 43 -16.40 3.90 6.78
CA TYR A 43 -15.11 4.19 6.14
C TYR A 43 -15.15 4.01 4.61
N ASN A 44 -15.92 3.02 4.11
CA ASN A 44 -16.07 2.80 2.67
C ASN A 44 -16.71 4.01 1.96
N SER A 45 -17.66 4.67 2.62
CA SER A 45 -18.29 5.88 2.08
C SER A 45 -17.35 7.10 2.07
N LEU A 46 -16.43 7.17 3.03
CA LEU A 46 -15.40 8.21 3.06
C LEU A 46 -14.37 7.97 1.96
N VAL A 47 -13.84 6.76 1.86
CA VAL A 47 -12.79 6.37 0.91
C VAL A 47 -13.20 6.56 -0.56
N LEU A 48 -14.48 6.35 -0.87
CA LEU A 48 -15.03 6.60 -2.20
C LEU A 48 -15.42 8.06 -2.47
N SER A 49 -15.53 8.88 -1.42
CA SER A 49 -15.97 10.26 -1.55
C SER A 49 -15.00 11.06 -2.45
N PRO A 50 -15.50 11.90 -3.38
CA PRO A 50 -14.66 12.82 -4.12
C PRO A 50 -14.01 13.90 -3.23
N LEU A 51 -14.51 14.06 -1.99
CA LEU A 51 -13.93 14.96 -0.99
C LEU A 51 -12.78 14.31 -0.19
N SER A 52 -12.48 13.03 -0.45
CA SER A 52 -11.32 12.38 0.16
C SER A 52 -10.02 13.06 -0.26
N PRO A 53 -9.05 13.18 0.67
CA PRO A 53 -7.78 13.81 0.37
C PRO A 53 -7.09 13.10 -0.80
N LYS A 54 -6.45 13.88 -1.68
CA LYS A 54 -5.65 13.27 -2.74
C LYS A 54 -4.39 12.65 -2.14
N VAL A 55 -4.05 11.43 -2.55
CA VAL A 55 -2.81 10.74 -2.12
C VAL A 55 -1.93 10.41 -3.32
N SER A 56 -0.63 10.68 -3.25
CA SER A 56 0.36 10.27 -4.24
C SER A 56 1.16 9.08 -3.72
N ILE A 57 1.02 7.92 -4.36
CA ILE A 57 1.77 6.71 -4.02
C ILE A 57 3.05 6.72 -4.85
N ILE A 58 4.20 6.73 -4.18
CA ILE A 58 5.51 6.72 -4.84
C ILE A 58 6.11 5.33 -4.65
N ALA A 59 6.41 4.67 -5.76
CA ALA A 59 6.96 3.33 -5.79
C ALA A 59 8.32 3.35 -6.54
N PRO A 60 9.46 3.35 -5.83
CA PRO A 60 10.76 3.16 -6.45
C PRO A 60 10.91 1.70 -6.90
N ALA A 61 11.45 1.49 -8.10
CA ALA A 61 11.67 0.17 -8.67
C ALA A 61 13.09 0.08 -9.26
N PHE A 62 13.79 -0.99 -8.92
CA PHE A 62 15.13 -1.29 -9.45
C PHE A 62 15.28 -2.79 -9.66
N ASN A 63 15.49 -3.22 -10.91
CA ASN A 63 15.66 -4.63 -11.29
C ASN A 63 14.51 -5.55 -10.83
N GLU A 64 13.26 -5.14 -11.08
CA GLU A 64 12.04 -5.84 -10.68
C GLU A 64 11.28 -6.48 -11.85
N SER A 65 11.98 -6.78 -12.95
CA SER A 65 11.41 -7.26 -14.22
C SER A 65 10.42 -8.44 -14.10
N LYS A 66 10.53 -9.26 -13.05
CA LYS A 66 9.64 -10.42 -12.82
C LYS A 66 8.30 -10.06 -12.16
N THR A 67 8.26 -9.04 -11.31
CA THR A 67 7.13 -8.75 -10.42
C THR A 67 6.47 -7.39 -10.71
N ILE A 68 7.19 -6.48 -11.37
CA ILE A 68 6.80 -5.09 -11.55
C ILE A 68 5.39 -4.91 -12.15
N ILE A 69 4.99 -5.76 -13.10
CA ILE A 69 3.69 -5.63 -13.77
C ILE A 69 2.53 -5.97 -12.82
N ASP A 70 2.67 -7.04 -12.05
CA ASP A 70 1.66 -7.45 -11.08
C ASP A 70 1.58 -6.46 -9.92
N ASN A 71 2.73 -5.91 -9.50
CA ASN A 71 2.79 -4.90 -8.46
C ASN A 71 2.10 -3.60 -8.90
N VAL A 72 2.38 -3.10 -10.11
CA VAL A 72 1.71 -1.89 -10.64
C VAL A 72 0.21 -2.13 -10.83
N ARG A 73 -0.21 -3.32 -11.29
CA ARG A 73 -1.64 -3.68 -11.38
C ARG A 73 -2.32 -3.67 -10.01
N THR A 74 -1.65 -4.19 -8.99
CA THR A 74 -2.15 -4.18 -7.61
C THR A 74 -2.35 -2.76 -7.10
N LEU A 75 -1.37 -1.88 -7.34
CA LEU A 75 -1.48 -0.45 -6.98
C LEU A 75 -2.62 0.25 -7.74
N LEU A 76 -2.83 -0.08 -9.02
CA LEU A 76 -3.94 0.45 -9.81
C LEU A 76 -5.31 -0.03 -9.33
N SER A 77 -5.39 -1.23 -8.73
CA SER A 77 -6.63 -1.80 -8.22
C SER A 77 -7.02 -1.34 -6.81
N LEU A 78 -6.26 -0.45 -6.19
CA LEU A 78 -6.55 0.04 -4.84
C LEU A 78 -7.95 0.64 -4.73
N TYR A 79 -8.68 0.24 -3.70
CA TYR A 79 -10.02 0.76 -3.38
C TYR A 79 -9.91 2.15 -2.73
N TYR A 80 -9.50 3.15 -3.51
CA TYR A 80 -9.46 4.55 -3.10
C TYR A 80 -9.80 5.45 -4.30
N ASN A 81 -10.63 6.48 -4.12
CA ASN A 81 -11.06 7.26 -5.29
C ASN A 81 -10.00 8.26 -5.75
N ASN A 82 -9.36 8.97 -4.82
CA ASN A 82 -8.54 10.15 -5.13
C ASN A 82 -7.04 9.87 -4.96
N PHE A 83 -6.45 9.00 -5.79
CA PHE A 83 -5.02 8.74 -5.75
C PHE A 83 -4.34 8.77 -7.12
N GLU A 84 -3.02 8.95 -7.11
CA GLU A 84 -2.13 8.78 -8.25
C GLU A 84 -0.94 7.90 -7.86
N ILE A 85 -0.36 7.22 -8.84
CA ILE A 85 0.81 6.35 -8.69
C ILE A 85 1.96 6.97 -9.47
N ILE A 86 3.11 7.09 -8.81
CA ILE A 86 4.36 7.56 -9.38
C ILE A 86 5.36 6.42 -9.23
N LEU A 87 5.54 5.66 -10.31
CA LEU A 87 6.56 4.62 -10.38
C LEU A 87 7.88 5.27 -10.78
N VAL A 88 8.96 5.01 -10.05
CA VAL A 88 10.28 5.58 -10.34
C VAL A 88 11.25 4.46 -10.66
N ASN A 89 11.59 4.29 -11.93
CA ASN A 89 12.64 3.39 -12.38
C ASN A 89 14.02 3.97 -12.05
N ASP A 90 14.72 3.38 -11.09
CA ASP A 90 16.01 3.87 -10.57
C ASP A 90 17.20 3.44 -11.44
N GLY A 91 17.09 3.62 -12.76
CA GLY A 91 18.13 3.20 -13.69
C GLY A 91 18.38 1.70 -13.69
N SER A 92 17.30 0.89 -13.68
CA SER A 92 17.37 -0.56 -13.79
C SER A 92 18.25 -1.00 -14.98
N THR A 93 18.99 -2.08 -14.77
CA THR A 93 19.89 -2.69 -15.76
C THR A 93 19.24 -3.84 -16.54
N ASP A 94 18.05 -4.26 -16.13
CA ASP A 94 17.24 -5.29 -16.77
C ASP A 94 16.10 -4.66 -17.61
N ASP A 95 15.18 -5.50 -18.09
CA ASP A 95 14.01 -5.14 -18.89
C ASP A 95 12.83 -4.60 -18.05
N THR A 96 13.05 -4.16 -16.80
CA THR A 96 11.98 -3.63 -15.91
C THR A 96 11.22 -2.49 -16.57
N PHE A 97 11.94 -1.47 -17.07
CA PHE A 97 11.31 -0.30 -17.69
C PHE A 97 10.57 -0.67 -18.98
N GLU A 98 11.21 -1.45 -19.85
CA GLU A 98 10.66 -1.88 -21.15
C GLU A 98 9.35 -2.66 -20.97
N LYS A 99 9.29 -3.53 -19.95
CA LYS A 99 8.07 -4.27 -19.60
C LYS A 99 6.96 -3.32 -19.18
N VAL A 100 7.25 -2.36 -18.31
CA VAL A 100 6.26 -1.38 -17.84
C VAL A 100 5.79 -0.49 -18.98
N GLU A 101 6.71 0.02 -19.81
CA GLU A 101 6.40 0.84 -20.98
C GLU A 101 5.44 0.10 -21.94
N LYS A 102 5.74 -1.16 -22.25
CA LYS A 102 4.92 -1.99 -23.13
C LYS A 102 3.58 -2.39 -22.50
N ALA A 103 3.57 -2.77 -21.23
CA ALA A 103 2.37 -3.30 -20.58
C ALA A 103 1.31 -2.22 -20.31
N PHE A 104 1.73 -0.97 -20.12
CA PHE A 104 0.84 0.16 -19.80
C PHE A 104 0.76 1.20 -20.93
N GLU A 105 1.24 0.87 -22.15
CA GLU A 105 1.14 1.74 -23.33
C GLU A 105 1.68 3.15 -23.06
N LEU A 106 2.87 3.22 -22.47
CA LEU A 106 3.43 4.50 -22.00
C LEU A 106 4.07 5.28 -23.14
N GLU A 107 3.83 6.59 -23.14
CA GLU A 107 4.45 7.55 -24.05
C GLU A 107 5.21 8.61 -23.24
N LYS A 108 6.35 9.05 -23.79
CA LYS A 108 7.15 10.10 -23.17
C LYS A 108 6.40 11.43 -23.26
N VAL A 109 6.19 12.06 -22.11
CA VAL A 109 5.55 13.37 -22.01
C VAL A 109 6.58 14.46 -21.72
N ASN A 110 6.36 15.64 -22.31
CA ASN A 110 7.13 16.82 -21.95
C ASN A 110 6.72 17.27 -20.56
N TYR A 111 7.58 17.02 -19.58
CA TYR A 111 7.35 17.39 -18.18
C TYR A 111 8.47 18.32 -17.71
N TYR A 112 8.09 19.49 -17.18
CA TYR A 112 9.04 20.41 -16.57
C TYR A 112 9.32 19.97 -15.14
N PHE A 113 10.58 19.65 -14.83
CA PHE A 113 10.99 19.20 -13.50
C PHE A 113 11.56 20.37 -12.70
N ASP A 114 10.93 20.66 -11.56
CA ASP A 114 11.45 21.58 -10.54
C ASP A 114 12.17 20.74 -9.48
N TYR A 115 13.51 20.74 -9.51
CA TYR A 115 14.35 19.92 -8.63
C TYR A 115 14.42 20.53 -7.22
N ARG A 116 13.29 20.52 -6.50
CA ARG A 116 13.21 21.02 -5.11
C ARG A 116 14.02 20.16 -4.16
N LEU A 117 13.94 18.85 -4.35
CA LEU A 117 14.78 17.87 -3.69
C LEU A 117 15.88 17.39 -4.64
N PRO A 118 17.12 17.22 -4.15
CA PRO A 118 18.20 16.70 -4.98
C PRO A 118 17.87 15.27 -5.42
N CYS A 119 17.93 15.03 -6.72
CA CYS A 119 17.87 13.68 -7.27
C CYS A 119 18.75 13.57 -8.52
N GLU A 120 19.11 12.35 -8.87
CA GLU A 120 19.83 12.06 -10.10
C GLU A 120 19.05 12.47 -11.35
N LYS A 121 19.77 12.60 -12.47
CA LYS A 121 19.21 13.09 -13.73
C LYS A 121 18.02 12.25 -14.19
N ILE A 122 16.90 12.92 -14.42
CA ILE A 122 15.70 12.33 -15.03
C ILE A 122 15.92 12.18 -16.54
N LYS A 123 15.77 10.95 -17.06
CA LYS A 123 15.86 10.62 -18.49
C LYS A 123 14.54 10.92 -19.20
N GLY A 124 13.42 10.68 -18.52
CA GLY A 124 12.09 10.95 -19.06
C GLY A 124 10.97 10.74 -18.03
N VAL A 125 9.83 11.34 -18.32
CA VAL A 125 8.57 11.09 -17.63
C VAL A 125 7.60 10.52 -18.66
N TYR A 126 6.85 9.50 -18.26
CA TYR A 126 6.04 8.69 -19.15
C TYR A 126 4.62 8.54 -18.58
N LYS A 127 3.64 8.56 -19.47
CA LYS A 127 2.23 8.40 -19.15
C LYS A 127 1.53 7.57 -20.20
N SER A 128 0.50 6.84 -19.79
CA SER A 128 -0.31 6.08 -20.73
C SER A 128 -1.28 6.99 -21.49
N GLY A 129 -1.48 6.71 -22.77
CA GLY A 129 -2.61 7.26 -23.54
C GLY A 129 -3.96 6.60 -23.18
N ASN A 130 -3.92 5.44 -22.52
CA ASN A 130 -5.10 4.69 -22.13
C ASN A 130 -5.75 5.27 -20.86
N PRO A 131 -7.04 5.65 -20.90
CA PRO A 131 -7.75 6.17 -19.73
C PRO A 131 -7.72 5.25 -18.51
N SER A 132 -7.61 3.93 -18.72
CA SER A 132 -7.55 2.92 -17.65
C SER A 132 -6.31 3.06 -16.77
N PHE A 133 -5.24 3.66 -17.31
CA PHE A 133 -3.95 3.85 -16.62
C PHE A 133 -3.64 5.33 -16.36
N ASN A 134 -4.63 6.21 -16.42
CA ASN A 134 -4.43 7.66 -16.25
C ASN A 134 -3.84 8.06 -14.87
N ARG A 135 -3.97 7.17 -13.88
CA ARG A 135 -3.43 7.35 -12.53
C ARG A 135 -1.94 7.02 -12.44
N LEU A 136 -1.36 6.34 -13.43
CA LEU A 136 0.04 5.94 -13.45
C LEU A 136 0.89 7.01 -14.15
N THR A 137 1.94 7.45 -13.46
CA THR A 137 3.05 8.21 -14.03
C THR A 137 4.33 7.43 -13.77
N VAL A 138 5.18 7.29 -14.78
CA VAL A 138 6.46 6.60 -14.65
C VAL A 138 7.60 7.58 -14.89
N ILE A 139 8.58 7.57 -14.00
CA ILE A 139 9.83 8.34 -14.12
C ILE A 139 10.94 7.35 -14.43
N ASP A 140 11.72 7.62 -15.47
CA ASP A 140 12.99 6.94 -15.73
C ASP A 140 14.15 7.90 -15.42
N LYS A 141 15.12 7.45 -14.64
CA LYS A 141 16.26 8.25 -14.17
C LYS A 141 17.56 7.46 -14.19
N ASN A 142 18.68 8.15 -13.98
CA ASN A 142 19.96 7.50 -13.67
C ASN A 142 19.89 6.86 -12.27
N ASN A 143 20.63 5.78 -12.04
CA ASN A 143 20.61 5.10 -10.73
C ASN A 143 21.20 6.00 -9.64
N GLY A 144 20.42 6.25 -8.59
CA GLY A 144 20.83 7.03 -7.41
C GLY A 144 20.45 6.37 -6.07
N GLY A 145 19.85 5.18 -6.11
CA GLY A 145 19.33 4.48 -4.94
C GLY A 145 17.90 4.88 -4.56
N LYS A 146 17.36 4.15 -3.58
CA LYS A 146 15.96 4.28 -3.13
C LYS A 146 15.60 5.69 -2.66
N ALA A 147 16.45 6.31 -1.83
CA ALA A 147 16.20 7.67 -1.33
C ALA A 147 16.16 8.71 -2.46
N ASP A 148 17.05 8.57 -3.44
CA ASP A 148 17.10 9.45 -4.61
C ASP A 148 15.87 9.29 -5.51
N SER A 149 15.41 8.04 -5.68
CA SER A 149 14.16 7.73 -6.38
C SER A 149 12.93 8.31 -5.68
N LEU A 150 12.91 8.29 -4.35
CA LEU A 150 11.84 8.93 -3.58
C LEU A 150 11.86 10.45 -3.77
N ASN A 151 13.04 11.09 -3.76
CA ASN A 151 13.16 12.52 -4.05
C ASN A 151 12.61 12.88 -5.43
N ALA A 152 12.93 12.07 -6.46
CA ALA A 152 12.39 12.24 -7.80
C ALA A 152 10.86 12.12 -7.81
N GLY A 153 10.28 11.16 -7.09
CA GLY A 153 8.84 11.01 -6.95
C GLY A 153 8.17 12.18 -6.21
N ILE A 154 8.79 12.69 -5.15
CA ILE A 154 8.28 13.85 -4.38
C ILE A 154 8.33 15.13 -5.22
N ASN A 155 9.35 15.30 -6.07
CA ASN A 155 9.45 16.47 -6.96
C ASN A 155 8.30 16.56 -7.97
N ILE A 156 7.66 15.45 -8.34
CA ILE A 156 6.54 15.42 -9.29
C ILE A 156 5.16 15.24 -8.64
N CYS A 157 5.11 14.87 -7.35
CA CYS A 157 3.85 14.54 -6.70
C CYS A 157 2.92 15.75 -6.66
N LYS A 158 1.64 15.54 -7.01
CA LYS A 158 0.66 16.63 -7.09
C LYS A 158 -0.16 16.82 -5.82
N SER A 159 -0.11 15.85 -4.92
CA SER A 159 -0.89 15.87 -3.69
C SER A 159 -0.08 16.40 -2.51
N SER A 160 -0.78 16.85 -1.47
CA SER A 160 -0.17 17.23 -0.19
C SER A 160 0.21 16.04 0.67
N LEU A 161 -0.30 14.84 0.35
CA LEU A 161 -0.10 13.61 1.11
C LEU A 161 0.51 12.57 0.17
N PHE A 162 1.76 12.20 0.41
CA PHE A 162 2.39 11.11 -0.32
C PHE A 162 2.68 9.93 0.60
N VAL A 163 2.71 8.74 0.01
CA VAL A 163 3.11 7.50 0.67
C VAL A 163 4.17 6.85 -0.19
N SER A 164 5.29 6.49 0.43
CA SER A 164 6.28 5.61 -0.19
C SER A 164 5.83 4.18 0.02
N ILE A 165 5.77 3.39 -1.06
CA ILE A 165 5.64 1.94 -0.97
C ILE A 165 6.83 1.30 -1.68
N ASP A 166 7.33 0.19 -1.16
CA ASP A 166 8.32 -0.60 -1.89
C ASP A 166 7.62 -1.34 -3.03
N ALA A 167 8.21 -1.33 -4.23
CA ALA A 167 7.53 -1.90 -5.39
C ALA A 167 7.29 -3.41 -5.22
N ASP A 168 8.04 -4.11 -4.34
CA ASP A 168 7.87 -5.52 -3.97
C ASP A 168 6.76 -5.81 -2.94
N SER A 169 6.10 -4.78 -2.41
CA SER A 169 5.08 -4.93 -1.37
C SER A 169 3.68 -5.10 -1.96
N ILE A 170 3.05 -6.24 -1.70
CA ILE A 170 1.64 -6.48 -2.05
C ILE A 170 0.76 -5.75 -1.03
N ILE A 171 -0.06 -4.81 -1.51
CA ILE A 171 -1.14 -4.22 -0.71
C ILE A 171 -2.38 -5.09 -0.90
N GLU A 172 -2.97 -5.57 0.19
CA GLU A 172 -4.27 -6.22 0.15
C GLU A 172 -5.35 -5.17 -0.20
N ALA A 173 -6.10 -5.45 -1.27
CA ALA A 173 -7.10 -4.54 -1.85
C ALA A 173 -8.38 -4.42 -0.99
#